data_AF-A0A0H4X6L4-F1
#
_entry.id   AF-A0A0H4X6L4-F1
#
_cell.length_a   1.000
_cell.length_b   1.000
_cell.length_c   1.000
_cell.angle_alpha   90.00
_cell.angle_beta   90.00
_cell.angle_gamma   90.00
#
_symmetry.space_group_name_H-M   'P 1'
#
loop_
_entity.id
_entity.type
_entity.pdbx_description
1 polymer ?
#
loop_
_entity_poly.entity_id
_entity_poly.type
_entity_poly.pdbx_seq_one_letter_code
_entity_poly.pdbx_strand_id
1 'polypeptide(L)'
;MGRFGDESGKPDALMARKALLLFRSLNHPPTAVVLVRDSDGDASRRIGLEQVRRSYPWPFQVVIALAEPKREAWVLSGFEPQGHEESNRLQRLSERLSIDPLTKSHELDARKHGAKTDIKRALSELTQDDWRREHQCLEEASLDLLKQRGEKNGLAAFMTEVREKLVPILKGQDIPC
;
A
#
# COMPACT_ATOMS: atom_id res chain seq x y z
N MET A 1 0.39 -10.86 23.90
CA MET A 1 0.26 -9.55 23.22
C MET A 1 1.22 -8.57 23.87
N GLY A 2 1.95 -7.77 23.09
CA GLY A 2 2.76 -6.68 23.66
C GLY A 2 1.87 -5.48 24.00
N ARG A 3 2.20 -4.73 25.06
CA ARG A 3 1.60 -3.42 25.35
C ARG A 3 2.34 -2.31 24.61
N PHE A 4 1.60 -1.30 24.16
CA PHE A 4 2.09 -0.08 23.52
C PHE A 4 1.41 1.10 24.25
N GLY A 5 2.10 1.66 25.25
CA GLY A 5 1.45 2.49 26.26
C GLY A 5 0.42 1.68 27.08
N ASP A 6 -0.77 2.24 27.26
CA ASP A 6 -1.88 1.61 27.97
C ASP A 6 -2.72 0.66 27.11
N GLU A 7 -2.44 0.59 25.80
CA GLU A 7 -3.20 -0.23 24.86
C GLU A 7 -2.57 -1.59 24.59
N SER A 8 -3.43 -2.56 24.27
CA SER A 8 -2.98 -3.82 23.66
C SER A 8 -2.54 -3.60 22.21
N GLY A 9 -1.45 -4.26 21.82
CA GLY A 9 -0.99 -4.22 20.44
C GLY A 9 -2.03 -4.75 19.46
N LYS A 10 -2.41 -3.91 18.50
CA LYS A 10 -3.26 -4.28 17.36
C LYS A 10 -2.49 -5.20 16.38
N PRO A 11 -3.17 -5.82 15.38
CA PRO A 11 -2.51 -6.64 14.37
C PRO A 11 -1.27 -5.97 13.76
N ASP A 12 -0.27 -6.78 13.42
CA ASP A 12 1.07 -6.39 12.95
C ASP A 12 1.96 -5.59 13.93
N ALA A 13 1.44 -5.02 15.03
CA ALA A 13 2.25 -4.23 15.97
C ALA A 13 3.42 -5.03 16.57
N LEU A 14 3.19 -6.27 17.00
CA LEU A 14 4.26 -7.08 17.59
C LEU A 14 5.36 -7.44 16.58
N MET A 15 4.98 -7.76 15.34
CA MET A 15 5.93 -8.12 14.27
C MET A 15 6.73 -6.90 13.82
N ALA A 16 6.07 -5.78 13.56
CA ALA A 16 6.73 -4.53 13.23
C ALA A 16 7.71 -4.10 14.34
N ARG A 17 7.32 -4.19 15.62
CA ARG A 17 8.23 -3.89 16.73
C ARG A 17 9.50 -4.74 16.70
N LYS A 18 9.37 -6.06 16.50
CA LYS A 18 10.53 -6.94 16.42
C LYS A 18 11.45 -6.53 15.28
N ALA A 19 10.90 -6.28 14.09
CA ALA A 19 11.69 -5.84 12.93
C ALA A 19 12.43 -4.53 13.20
N LEU A 20 11.75 -3.51 13.73
CA LEU A 20 12.38 -2.22 14.02
C LEU A 20 13.45 -2.31 15.12
N LEU A 21 13.25 -3.16 16.13
CA LEU A 21 14.28 -3.42 17.15
C LEU A 21 15.53 -4.09 16.56
N LEU A 22 15.38 -4.98 15.57
CA LEU A 22 16.52 -5.57 14.87
C LEU A 22 17.31 -4.50 14.13
N PHE A 23 16.65 -3.63 13.35
CA PHE A 23 17.32 -2.52 12.66
C PHE A 23 18.01 -1.54 13.63
N ARG A 24 17.37 -1.26 14.77
CA ARG A 24 17.95 -0.41 15.82
C ARG A 24 19.22 -1.03 16.44
N SER A 25 19.32 -2.35 16.47
CA SER A 25 20.46 -3.06 17.06
C SER A 25 21.69 -3.17 16.14
N LEU A 26 21.57 -2.73 14.88
CA LEU A 26 22.70 -2.72 13.94
C LEU A 26 23.74 -1.66 14.34
N ASN A 27 25.02 -1.95 14.11
CA ASN A 27 26.11 -0.98 14.30
C ASN A 27 25.92 0.28 13.45
N HIS A 28 25.32 0.11 12.28
CA HIS A 28 24.90 1.19 11.39
C HIS A 28 23.40 1.00 11.10
N PRO A 29 22.52 1.61 11.92
CA PRO A 29 21.09 1.63 11.63
C PRO A 29 20.83 2.25 10.26
N PRO A 30 19.82 1.78 9.52
CA PRO A 30 19.43 2.41 8.26
C PRO A 30 18.91 3.83 8.53
N THR A 31 18.89 4.72 7.53
CA THR A 31 18.29 6.06 7.69
C THR A 31 16.76 6.02 7.68
N ALA A 32 16.18 5.00 7.04
CA ALA A 32 14.74 4.77 6.99
C ALA A 32 14.41 3.27 6.90
N VAL A 33 13.26 2.89 7.44
CA VAL A 33 12.65 1.57 7.30
C VAL A 33 11.25 1.73 6.73
N VAL A 34 10.97 1.02 5.63
CA VAL A 34 9.64 0.96 5.01
C VAL A 34 8.96 -0.34 5.41
N LEU A 35 7.85 -0.23 6.14
CA LEU A 35 7.00 -1.36 6.49
C LEU A 35 5.92 -1.52 5.41
N VAL A 36 6.02 -2.60 4.63
CA VAL A 36 5.08 -2.90 3.53
C VAL A 36 4.11 -4.01 3.95
N ARG A 37 2.82 -3.75 3.81
CA ARG A 37 1.78 -4.70 4.23
C ARG A 37 0.48 -4.53 3.44
N ASP A 38 -0.22 -5.63 3.21
CA ASP A 38 -1.64 -5.60 2.82
C ASP A 38 -2.51 -5.49 4.07
N SER A 39 -3.61 -4.75 4.01
CA SER A 39 -4.56 -4.71 5.11
C SER A 39 -5.41 -5.97 5.19
N ASP A 40 -5.58 -6.69 4.08
CA ASP A 40 -6.54 -7.81 3.93
C ASP A 40 -7.97 -7.41 4.34
N GLY A 41 -8.29 -6.11 4.21
CA GLY A 41 -9.55 -5.53 4.67
C GLY A 41 -9.67 -5.39 6.19
N ASP A 42 -8.58 -5.49 6.95
CA ASP A 42 -8.52 -5.22 8.39
C ASP A 42 -7.86 -3.86 8.64
N ALA A 43 -8.70 -2.83 8.81
CA ALA A 43 -8.25 -1.47 9.10
C ALA A 43 -7.44 -1.35 10.41
N SER A 44 -7.57 -2.31 11.34
CA SER A 44 -6.83 -2.27 12.60
C SER A 44 -5.33 -2.54 12.45
N ARG A 45 -4.89 -3.13 11.32
CA ARG A 45 -3.46 -3.29 10.99
C ARG A 45 -2.74 -1.94 10.87
N ARG A 46 -3.39 -0.92 10.29
CA ARG A 46 -2.84 0.45 10.25
C ARG A 46 -2.53 0.94 11.66
N ILE A 47 -3.49 0.78 12.57
CA ILE A 47 -3.36 1.19 13.97
C ILE A 47 -2.17 0.49 14.62
N GLY A 48 -2.00 -0.82 14.39
CA GLY A 48 -0.88 -1.57 14.95
C GLY A 48 0.49 -1.12 14.45
N LEU A 49 0.62 -0.82 13.16
CA LEU A 49 1.86 -0.26 12.61
C LEU A 49 2.15 1.14 13.17
N GLU A 50 1.11 1.97 13.33
CA GLU A 50 1.25 3.31 13.94
C GLU A 50 1.60 3.27 15.43
N GLN A 51 1.03 2.32 16.18
CA GLN A 51 1.37 2.10 17.59
C GLN A 51 2.88 1.90 17.74
N VAL A 52 3.49 1.04 16.92
CA VAL A 52 4.94 0.78 16.99
C VAL A 52 5.75 2.01 16.61
N ARG A 53 5.37 2.69 15.51
CA ARG A 53 6.05 3.90 15.05
C ARG A 53 6.13 4.96 16.13
N ARG A 54 5.05 5.16 16.90
CA ARG A 54 4.98 6.19 17.96
C ARG A 54 5.55 5.75 19.31
N SER A 55 5.80 4.46 19.52
CA SER A 55 6.14 3.95 20.85
C SER A 55 7.60 4.13 21.26
N TYR A 56 8.48 4.49 20.32
CA TYR A 56 9.91 4.65 20.58
C TYR A 56 10.48 5.80 19.75
N PRO A 57 11.50 6.52 20.25
CA PRO A 57 12.30 7.40 19.43
C PRO A 57 13.23 6.55 18.56
N TRP A 58 12.76 6.18 17.36
CA TRP A 58 13.54 5.38 16.42
C TRP A 58 14.72 6.20 15.89
N PRO A 59 15.92 5.62 15.68
CA PRO A 59 17.04 6.33 15.09
C PRO A 59 16.92 6.48 13.56
N PHE A 60 15.73 6.24 13.01
CA PHE A 60 15.44 6.22 11.58
C PHE A 60 13.98 6.56 11.32
N GLN A 61 13.69 7.02 10.11
CA GLN A 61 12.33 7.25 9.66
C GLN A 61 11.58 5.93 9.51
N VAL A 62 10.36 5.86 10.07
CA VAL A 62 9.46 4.71 9.86
C VAL A 62 8.34 5.11 8.91
N VAL A 63 8.37 4.52 7.72
CA VAL A 63 7.41 4.74 6.63
C VAL A 63 6.47 3.55 6.56
N ILE A 64 5.16 3.82 6.47
CA ILE A 64 4.14 2.77 6.41
C ILE A 64 3.52 2.74 5.02
N ALA A 65 3.75 1.64 4.31
CA ALA A 65 3.15 1.29 3.04
C ALA A 65 2.06 0.23 3.29
N LEU A 66 0.85 0.68 3.61
CA LEU A 66 -0.30 -0.22 3.84
C LEU A 66 -1.25 -0.15 2.65
N ALA A 67 -1.35 -1.24 1.89
CA ALA A 67 -2.27 -1.33 0.77
C ALA A 67 -3.66 -1.80 1.24
N GLU A 68 -4.71 -1.14 0.77
CA GLU A 68 -6.09 -1.41 1.17
C GLU A 68 -6.98 -1.78 -0.03
N PRO A 69 -7.51 -3.00 -0.10
CA PRO A 69 -7.28 -4.09 0.84
C PRO A 69 -5.95 -4.84 0.61
N LYS A 70 -5.36 -4.73 -0.59
CA LYS A 70 -4.12 -5.39 -1.00
C LYS A 70 -3.36 -4.56 -2.04
N ARG A 71 -2.10 -4.92 -2.32
CA ARG A 71 -1.26 -4.29 -3.35
C ARG A 71 -1.95 -4.21 -4.72
N GLU A 72 -2.76 -5.20 -5.11
CA GLU A 72 -3.49 -5.17 -6.39
C GLU A 72 -4.36 -3.91 -6.51
N ALA A 73 -4.86 -3.35 -5.40
CA ALA A 73 -5.62 -2.11 -5.40
C ALA A 73 -4.81 -0.92 -5.92
N TRP A 74 -3.51 -0.89 -5.61
CA TRP A 74 -2.59 0.15 -6.08
C TRP A 74 -2.30 0.00 -7.57
N VAL A 75 -2.09 -1.24 -8.02
CA VAL A 75 -1.86 -1.54 -9.45
C VAL A 75 -3.09 -1.15 -10.27
N LEU A 76 -4.29 -1.48 -9.80
CA LEU A 76 -5.55 -1.08 -10.44
C LEU A 76 -5.69 0.45 -10.52
N SER A 77 -5.30 1.20 -9.49
CA SER A 77 -5.33 2.67 -9.54
C SER A 77 -4.44 3.24 -10.66
N GLY A 78 -3.34 2.58 -10.96
CA GLY A 78 -2.42 2.97 -12.02
C GLY A 78 -2.77 2.47 -13.42
N PHE A 79 -3.81 1.65 -13.56
CA PHE A 79 -4.16 1.11 -14.87
C PHE A 79 -4.79 2.20 -15.76
N GLU A 80 -4.14 2.48 -16.88
CA GLU A 80 -4.62 3.33 -17.97
C GLU A 80 -4.64 2.49 -19.26
N PRO A 81 -5.82 2.26 -19.89
CA PRO A 81 -5.89 1.45 -21.10
C PRO A 81 -5.02 1.98 -22.24
N GLN A 82 -4.15 1.14 -22.80
CA GLN A 82 -3.25 1.50 -23.90
C GLN A 82 -3.83 1.21 -25.30
N GLY A 83 -5.08 0.73 -25.38
CA GLY A 83 -5.74 0.43 -26.66
C GLY A 83 -7.16 -0.11 -26.50
N HIS A 84 -7.81 -0.36 -27.63
CA HIS A 84 -9.22 -0.80 -27.69
C HIS A 84 -9.46 -2.09 -26.91
N GLU A 85 -8.54 -3.05 -26.93
CA GLU A 85 -8.71 -4.29 -26.20
C GLU A 85 -8.72 -4.09 -24.68
N GLU A 86 -7.81 -3.27 -24.15
CA GLU A 86 -7.76 -2.93 -22.73
C GLU A 86 -8.98 -2.13 -22.30
N SER A 87 -9.42 -1.19 -23.14
CA SER A 87 -10.66 -0.44 -22.89
C SER A 87 -11.87 -1.37 -22.84
N ASN A 88 -11.95 -2.36 -23.73
CA ASN A 88 -13.03 -3.37 -23.72
C ASN A 88 -12.94 -4.31 -22.52
N ARG A 89 -11.73 -4.66 -22.04
CA ARG A 89 -11.54 -5.44 -20.81
C ARG A 89 -11.99 -4.64 -19.60
N LEU A 90 -11.60 -3.37 -19.50
CA LEU A 90 -12.03 -2.47 -18.44
C LEU A 90 -13.54 -2.27 -18.43
N GLN A 91 -14.16 -2.04 -19.58
CA GLN A 91 -15.61 -1.89 -19.67
C GLN A 91 -16.33 -3.14 -19.16
N ARG A 92 -15.96 -4.34 -19.66
CA ARG A 92 -16.56 -5.61 -19.21
C ARG A 92 -16.35 -5.84 -17.71
N LEU A 93 -15.17 -5.48 -17.20
CA LEU A 93 -14.86 -5.60 -15.78
C LEU A 93 -15.76 -4.67 -14.95
N SER A 94 -15.92 -3.41 -15.36
CA SER A 94 -16.78 -2.43 -14.68
C SER A 94 -18.25 -2.85 -14.70
N GLU A 95 -18.74 -3.36 -15.83
CA GLU A 95 -20.10 -3.92 -15.93
C GLU A 95 -20.28 -5.12 -14.99
N ARG A 96 -19.32 -6.06 -15.02
CA ARG A 96 -19.31 -7.24 -14.16
C ARG A 96 -19.32 -6.86 -12.69
N LEU A 97 -18.49 -5.90 -12.27
CA LEU A 97 -18.37 -5.47 -10.88
C LEU A 97 -19.47 -4.52 -10.44
N SER A 98 -20.11 -3.84 -11.39
CA SER A 98 -21.08 -2.76 -11.14
C SER A 98 -20.46 -1.56 -10.39
N ILE A 99 -19.13 -1.40 -10.48
CA ILE A 99 -18.33 -0.30 -9.96
C ILE A 99 -17.17 -0.04 -10.92
N ASP A 100 -16.57 1.16 -10.88
CA ASP A 100 -15.31 1.42 -11.55
C ASP A 100 -14.13 0.89 -10.71
N PRO A 101 -13.44 -0.18 -11.15
CA PRO A 101 -12.36 -0.79 -10.37
C PRO A 101 -11.12 0.11 -10.23
N LEU A 102 -10.95 1.14 -11.08
CA LEU A 102 -9.77 2.00 -11.06
C LEU A 102 -9.84 3.04 -9.94
N THR A 103 -11.06 3.51 -9.65
CA THR A 103 -11.33 4.52 -8.60
C THR A 103 -11.87 3.89 -7.31
N LYS A 104 -12.47 2.71 -7.39
CA LYS A 104 -13.07 1.99 -6.26
C LYS A 104 -12.35 0.67 -5.94
N SER A 105 -11.04 0.59 -6.17
CA SER A 105 -10.27 -0.62 -5.89
C SER A 105 -10.28 -1.05 -4.41
N HIS A 106 -10.50 -0.10 -3.49
CA HIS A 106 -10.70 -0.36 -2.06
C HIS A 106 -12.02 -1.10 -1.74
N GLU A 107 -13.01 -1.07 -2.64
CA GLU A 107 -14.30 -1.78 -2.46
C GLU A 107 -14.22 -3.26 -2.89
N LEU A 108 -13.10 -3.69 -3.50
CA LEU A 108 -12.90 -5.06 -3.93
C LEU A 108 -12.61 -5.98 -2.73
N ASP A 109 -13.03 -7.25 -2.83
CA ASP A 109 -12.89 -8.22 -1.74
C ASP A 109 -11.47 -8.82 -1.74
N ALA A 110 -10.88 -8.86 -0.55
CA ALA A 110 -9.56 -9.43 -0.29
C ALA A 110 -9.58 -10.77 0.46
N ARG A 111 -10.75 -11.21 0.95
CA ARG A 111 -10.88 -12.34 1.89
C ARG A 111 -11.38 -13.60 1.21
N LYS A 112 -12.12 -13.50 0.11
CA LYS A 112 -12.73 -14.66 -0.55
C LYS A 112 -12.26 -14.81 -1.99
N HIS A 113 -11.39 -15.80 -2.19
CA HIS A 113 -11.03 -16.23 -3.55
C HIS A 113 -12.25 -16.67 -4.35
N GLY A 114 -12.35 -16.18 -5.58
CA GLY A 114 -13.44 -16.48 -6.50
C GLY A 114 -14.72 -15.68 -6.24
N ALA A 115 -14.72 -14.73 -5.30
CA ALA A 115 -15.82 -13.77 -5.17
C ALA A 115 -15.99 -12.94 -6.44
N LYS A 116 -17.21 -12.44 -6.66
CA LYS A 116 -17.50 -11.50 -7.76
C LYS A 116 -16.53 -10.31 -7.73
N THR A 117 -16.20 -9.83 -6.53
CA THR A 117 -15.33 -8.68 -6.27
C THR A 117 -13.88 -9.06 -5.95
N ASP A 118 -13.43 -10.29 -6.24
CA ASP A 118 -12.05 -10.72 -6.01
C ASP A 118 -11.06 -9.80 -6.74
N ILE A 119 -10.21 -9.12 -5.96
CA ILE A 119 -9.27 -8.11 -6.48
C ILE A 119 -8.18 -8.70 -7.37
N LYS A 120 -7.73 -9.93 -7.09
CA LYS A 120 -6.70 -10.60 -7.91
C LYS A 120 -7.27 -10.98 -9.26
N ARG A 121 -8.51 -11.48 -9.25
CA ARG A 121 -9.24 -11.76 -10.49
C ARG A 121 -9.49 -10.49 -11.30
N ALA A 122 -9.86 -9.39 -10.64
CA ALA A 122 -10.05 -8.10 -11.33
C ALA A 122 -8.75 -7.61 -11.99
N LEU A 123 -7.61 -7.72 -11.30
CA LEU A 123 -6.31 -7.36 -11.85
C LEU A 123 -5.93 -8.26 -13.04
N SER A 124 -5.99 -9.58 -12.85
CA SER A 124 -5.73 -10.60 -13.88
C SER A 124 -6.59 -10.38 -15.13
N GLU A 125 -7.87 -10.05 -14.98
CA GLU A 125 -8.73 -9.73 -16.13
C GLU A 125 -8.24 -8.51 -16.92
N LEU A 126 -7.69 -7.48 -16.28
CA LEU A 126 -7.17 -6.30 -16.98
C LEU A 126 -5.80 -6.53 -17.63
N THR A 127 -4.88 -7.11 -16.86
CA THR A 127 -3.47 -7.26 -17.24
C THR A 127 -3.19 -8.57 -17.96
N GLN A 128 -4.15 -9.49 -18.01
CA GLN A 128 -3.99 -10.84 -18.56
C GLN A 128 -2.82 -11.61 -17.92
N ASP A 129 -2.63 -11.41 -16.61
CA ASP A 129 -1.49 -11.92 -15.83
C ASP A 129 -0.11 -11.49 -16.37
N ASP A 130 -0.05 -10.42 -17.18
CA ASP A 130 1.20 -9.85 -17.65
C ASP A 130 1.84 -8.99 -16.56
N TRP A 131 2.90 -9.55 -15.95
CA TRP A 131 3.67 -8.88 -14.90
C TRP A 131 4.30 -7.56 -15.35
N ARG A 132 4.66 -7.41 -16.64
CA ARG A 132 5.19 -6.16 -17.17
C ARG A 132 4.09 -5.13 -17.19
N ARG A 133 2.90 -5.52 -17.62
CA ARG A 133 1.75 -4.63 -17.67
C ARG A 133 1.35 -4.13 -16.27
N GLU A 134 1.40 -5.00 -15.27
CA GLU A 134 1.21 -4.61 -13.86
C GLU A 134 2.27 -3.61 -13.38
N HIS A 135 3.52 -3.81 -13.76
CA HIS A 135 4.61 -2.89 -13.41
C HIS A 135 4.39 -1.51 -14.02
N GLN A 136 4.02 -1.45 -15.30
CA GLN A 136 3.75 -0.21 -16.01
C GLN A 136 2.64 0.62 -15.36
N CYS A 137 1.62 -0.02 -14.77
CA CYS A 137 0.59 0.70 -14.02
C CYS A 137 1.17 1.57 -12.90
N LEU A 138 2.25 1.15 -12.25
CA LEU A 138 2.84 1.91 -11.15
C LEU A 138 3.98 2.83 -11.62
N GLU A 139 4.67 2.48 -12.70
CA GLU A 139 5.84 3.20 -13.20
C GLU A 139 5.49 4.33 -14.17
N GLU A 140 4.52 4.10 -15.06
CA GLU A 140 4.19 5.03 -16.16
C GLU A 140 3.03 5.97 -15.80
N ALA A 141 2.13 5.54 -14.89
CA ALA A 141 1.00 6.35 -14.46
C ALA A 141 1.48 7.63 -13.75
N SER A 142 0.82 8.75 -14.03
CA SER A 142 1.19 10.01 -13.39
C SER A 142 0.98 9.97 -11.87
N LEU A 143 1.87 10.61 -11.12
CA LEU A 143 1.77 10.68 -9.66
C LEU A 143 0.46 11.32 -9.19
N ASP A 144 -0.07 12.29 -9.93
CA ASP A 144 -1.35 12.94 -9.59
C ASP A 144 -2.52 11.97 -9.75
N LEU A 145 -2.52 11.16 -10.82
CA LEU A 145 -3.52 10.13 -11.02
C LEU A 145 -3.47 9.06 -9.92
N LEU A 146 -2.27 8.57 -9.60
CA LEU A 146 -2.07 7.60 -8.52
C LEU A 146 -2.51 8.15 -7.17
N LYS A 147 -2.24 9.44 -6.90
CA LYS A 147 -2.70 10.11 -5.68
C LYS A 147 -4.22 10.21 -5.64
N GLN A 148 -4.86 10.64 -6.73
CA GLN A 148 -6.31 10.81 -6.81
C GLN A 148 -7.05 9.47 -6.64
N ARG A 149 -6.67 8.46 -7.42
CA ARG A 149 -7.29 7.13 -7.35
C ARG A 149 -6.91 6.36 -6.08
N GLY A 150 -5.78 6.74 -5.48
CA GLY A 150 -5.21 6.15 -4.28
C GLY A 150 -5.77 6.66 -2.96
N GLU A 151 -6.71 7.61 -2.96
CA GLU A 151 -7.21 8.29 -1.76
C GLU A 151 -7.77 7.32 -0.70
N LYS A 152 -8.43 6.25 -1.15
CA LYS A 152 -9.14 5.31 -0.27
C LYS A 152 -8.50 3.94 -0.14
N ASN A 153 -7.42 3.67 -0.89
CA ASN A 153 -6.74 2.38 -0.88
C ASN A 153 -5.34 2.42 -0.23
N GLY A 154 -5.01 3.54 0.44
CA GLY A 154 -3.74 3.72 1.13
C GLY A 154 -2.57 4.17 0.25
N LEU A 155 -2.72 4.19 -1.09
CA LEU A 155 -1.64 4.63 -1.98
C LEU A 155 -1.32 6.11 -1.81
N ALA A 156 -2.33 6.99 -1.74
CA ALA A 156 -2.12 8.42 -1.54
C ALA A 156 -1.44 8.73 -0.19
N ALA A 157 -1.81 7.99 0.85
CA ALA A 157 -1.18 8.09 2.17
C ALA A 157 0.29 7.64 2.12
N PHE A 158 0.58 6.53 1.43
CA PHE A 158 1.95 6.08 1.24
C PHE A 158 2.79 7.09 0.43
N MET A 159 2.25 7.64 -0.66
CA MET A 159 2.94 8.68 -1.46
C MET A 159 3.27 9.93 -0.63
N THR A 160 2.39 10.29 0.30
CA THR A 160 2.64 11.39 1.25
C THR A 160 3.79 11.03 2.18
N GLU A 161 3.80 9.82 2.76
CA GLU A 161 4.89 9.35 3.63
C GLU A 161 6.24 9.32 2.88
N VAL A 162 6.26 8.88 1.61
CA VAL A 162 7.47 8.91 0.77
C VAL A 162 7.95 10.34 0.55
N ARG A 163 7.04 11.25 0.18
CA ARG A 163 7.37 12.67 -0.08
C ARG A 163 7.94 13.35 1.16
N GLU A 164 7.35 13.11 2.32
CA GLU A 164 7.70 13.80 3.56
C GLU A 164 8.91 13.18 4.26
N LYS A 165 9.15 11.87 4.12
CA LYS A 165 10.16 11.16 4.91
C LYS A 165 11.31 10.57 4.10
N LEU A 166 11.06 10.08 2.88
CA LEU A 166 12.11 9.44 2.07
C LEU A 166 12.76 10.43 1.09
N VAL A 167 11.98 11.24 0.39
CA VAL A 167 12.52 12.21 -0.58
C VAL A 167 13.56 13.14 0.05
N PRO A 168 13.39 13.69 1.27
CA PRO A 168 14.41 14.56 1.83
C PRO A 168 15.70 13.80 2.18
N ILE A 169 15.62 12.54 2.65
CA ILE A 169 16.79 11.67 2.87
C ILE A 169 17.55 11.46 1.57
N LEU A 170 16.84 11.13 0.48
CA LEU A 170 17.45 10.89 -0.83
C LEU A 170 18.09 12.15 -1.43
N LYS A 171 17.65 13.33 -1.00
CA LYS A 171 18.26 14.62 -1.34
C LYS A 171 19.42 15.02 -0.42
N GLY A 172 19.78 14.19 0.55
CA GLY A 172 20.84 14.47 1.52
C GLY A 172 20.44 15.52 2.58
N GLN A 173 19.15 15.68 2.86
CA GLN A 173 18.67 16.58 3.91
C GLN A 173 18.65 15.84 5.26
N ASP A 174 19.13 16.52 6.31
CA ASP A 174 19.00 16.03 7.68
C ASP A 174 17.54 16.14 8.13
N ILE A 175 16.86 14.99 8.22
CA ILE A 175 15.51 14.92 8.78
C ILE A 175 15.61 14.39 10.21
N PRO A 176 15.14 15.14 11.23
CA PRO A 176 15.02 14.61 12.58
C PRO A 176 14.05 13.41 12.60
N CYS A 177 14.46 12.35 13.30
CA CYS A 177 13.67 11.13 13.48
C CYS A 177 12.57 11.28 14.54
#